data_AF-A0A2E9TG52-F1
#
_entry.id   AF-A0A2E9TG52-F1
#
_cell.length_a   1.000
_cell.length_b   1.000
_cell.length_c   1.000
_cell.angle_alpha   90.00
_cell.angle_beta   90.00
_cell.angle_gamma   90.00
#
_symmetry.space_group_name_H-M   'P 1'
#
loop_
_entity.id
_entity.type
_entity.pdbx_description
1 polymer ?
#
loop_
_entity_poly.entity_id
_entity_poly.type
_entity_poly.pdbx_seq_one_letter_code
_entity_poly.pdbx_strand_id
1 'polypeptide(L)' 'MNYDPNLANLVGILVNGMITVFSVLFLVYFTSKLFISIVSKLNIQSKKKNTVDQEIREKVSEMSNGKGSVIKYTKLS' A
#
# COMPACT_ATOMS: atom_id res chain seq x y z
N MET A 1 18.46 -48.88 17.18
CA MET A 1 19.08 -47.56 17.00
C MET A 1 18.86 -46.78 18.29
N ASN A 2 19.93 -46.46 19.01
CA ASN A 2 19.84 -45.68 20.24
C ASN A 2 19.83 -44.21 19.81
N TYR A 3 18.66 -43.56 19.87
CA TYR A 3 18.56 -42.14 19.56
C TYR A 3 19.10 -41.37 20.75
N ASP A 4 20.21 -40.65 20.59
CA ASP A 4 20.70 -39.76 21.64
C ASP A 4 19.72 -38.59 21.78
N PRO A 5 18.98 -38.49 22.90
CA PRO A 5 17.94 -37.48 23.08
C PRO A 5 18.52 -36.05 23.03
N ASN A 6 19.81 -35.88 23.34
CA ASN A 6 20.48 -34.58 23.27
C ASN A 6 20.67 -34.12 21.82
N LEU A 7 20.96 -35.06 20.91
CA LEU A 7 21.12 -34.76 19.49
C LEU A 7 19.79 -34.35 18.85
N ALA A 8 18.70 -35.03 19.22
CA ALA A 8 17.35 -34.69 18.75
C ALA A 8 16.93 -33.27 19.21
N ASN A 9 17.22 -32.91 20.47
CA ASN A 9 16.96 -31.56 20.97
C ASN A 9 17.78 -30.49 20.26
N LEU A 10 19.06 -30.75 20.01
CA LEU A 10 19.94 -29.79 19.33
C LEU A 10 19.47 -29.52 17.90
N VAL A 11 19.08 -30.57 17.17
CA VAL A 11 18.50 -30.45 15.81
C VAL A 11 17.17 -29.68 15.86
N GLY A 12 16.31 -29.93 16.86
CA GLY A 12 15.07 -29.21 17.04
C GLY A 12 15.26 -27.71 17.22
N ILE A 13 16.22 -27.30 18.05
CA ILE A 13 16.57 -25.88 18.26
C ILE A 13 17.10 -25.26 16.97
N LEU A 14 17.97 -25.97 16.25
CA LEU A 14 18.58 -25.47 15.02
C LEU A 14 17.52 -25.22 13.94
N VAL A 15 16.62 -26.18 13.73
CA VAL A 15 15.52 -26.08 12.76
C VAL A 15 14.55 -24.98 13.15
N ASN A 16 14.13 -24.90 14.42
CA ASN A 16 13.26 -23.82 14.88
C ASN A 16 13.92 -22.43 14.73
N GLY A 17 15.22 -22.33 15.02
CA GLY A 17 15.98 -21.10 14.83
C GLY A 17 15.97 -20.65 13.36
N MET A 18 16.25 -21.58 12.44
CA MET A 18 16.22 -21.29 11.00
C MET A 18 14.84 -20.86 10.52
N ILE A 19 13.78 -21.56 10.93
CA ILE A 19 12.40 -21.21 10.56
C ILE A 19 12.03 -19.83 11.11
N THR A 20 12.41 -19.53 12.34
CA THR A 20 12.09 -18.26 12.99
C THR A 20 12.76 -17.10 12.24
N VAL A 21 14.07 -17.21 11.97
CA VAL A 21 14.81 -16.19 11.22
C VAL A 21 14.21 -15.99 9.83
N PHE A 22 13.93 -17.08 9.12
CA PHE A 22 13.33 -17.03 7.79
C PHE A 22 11.94 -16.36 7.81
N SER A 23 11.12 -16.70 8.81
CA SER A 23 9.77 -16.13 8.97
C SER A 23 9.81 -14.63 9.25
N VAL A 24 10.74 -14.17 10.10
CA VAL A 24 10.91 -12.75 10.40
C VAL A 24 11.36 -11.99 9.15
N LEU A 25 12.35 -12.49 8.42
CA LEU A 25 12.82 -11.87 7.18
C LEU A 25 11.71 -11.80 6.12
N PHE A 26 10.94 -12.89 5.98
CA PHE A 26 9.81 -12.94 5.06
C PHE A 26 8.72 -11.93 5.44
N LEU A 27 8.41 -11.80 6.73
CA LEU A 27 7.41 -10.86 7.22
C LEU A 27 7.82 -9.40 6.96
N VAL A 28 9.07 -9.05 7.24
CA VAL A 28 9.61 -7.70 6.96
C VAL A 28 9.58 -7.39 5.46
N TYR A 29 9.96 -8.35 4.62
CA TYR A 29 9.90 -8.22 3.17
C TYR A 29 8.46 -8.01 2.69
N PHE A 30 7.53 -8.84 3.17
CA PHE A 30 6.13 -8.79 2.76
C PHE A 30 5.45 -7.50 3.19
N THR A 31 5.64 -7.09 4.44
CA THR A 31 5.07 -5.84 4.98
C THR A 31 5.62 -4.61 4.26
N SER A 32 6.92 -4.58 3.96
CA SER A 32 7.54 -3.50 3.18
C SER A 32 6.94 -3.40 1.78
N LYS A 33 6.78 -4.53 1.09
CA LYS A 33 6.18 -4.58 -0.25
C LYS A 33 4.70 -4.17 -0.22
N LEU A 34 3.96 -4.61 0.80
CA LEU A 34 2.55 -4.26 0.99
C LEU A 34 2.41 -2.75 1.26
N PHE A 35 3.25 -2.19 2.13
CA PHE A 35 3.28 -0.77 2.44
C PHE A 35 3.55 0.08 1.19
N ILE A 36 4.58 -0.27 0.41
CA ILE A 36 4.91 0.44 -0.85
C ILE A 36 3.73 0.35 -1.84
N SER A 37 3.09 -0.81 -1.95
CA SER A 37 1.93 -0.99 -2.84
C SER A 37 0.74 -0.13 -2.43
N ILE A 38 0.43 -0.07 -1.13
CA ILE A 38 -0.63 0.78 -0.59
C ILE A 38 -0.30 2.27 -0.81
N VAL A 39 0.91 2.69 -0.41
CA VAL A 39 1.36 4.09 -0.57
C VAL A 39 1.39 4.49 -2.04
N SER A 40 1.85 3.63 -2.94
CA SER A 40 1.85 3.88 -4.38
C SER A 40 0.43 4.08 -4.91
N LYS A 41 -0.52 3.21 -4.53
CA LYS A 41 -1.94 3.36 -4.90
C LYS A 41 -2.57 4.64 -4.35
N LEU A 42 -2.24 5.01 -3.11
CA LEU A 42 -2.71 6.26 -2.50
C LEU A 42 -2.08 7.49 -3.19
N ASN A 43 -0.82 7.43 -3.57
CA ASN A 43 -0.14 8.52 -4.29
C ASN A 43 -0.72 8.68 -5.71
N ILE A 44 -1.10 7.58 -6.37
CA ILE A 44 -1.81 7.60 -7.65
C ILE A 44 -3.22 8.19 -7.50
N GLN A 45 -3.96 7.87 -6.43
CA GLN A 45 -5.26 8.49 -6.16
C GLN A 45 -5.15 9.97 -5.76
N SER A 46 -4.12 10.33 -4.99
CA SER A 46 -3.80 11.72 -4.63
C SER A 46 -3.49 12.55 -5.88
N LYS A 47 -2.67 12.04 -6.80
CA LYS A 47 -2.41 12.71 -8.09
C LYS A 47 -3.62 12.75 -9.03
N LYS A 48 -4.57 11.82 -8.91
CA LYS A 48 -5.81 11.84 -9.71
C LYS A 48 -6.87 12.78 -9.14
N LYS A 49 -6.73 13.21 -7.89
CA LYS A 49 -7.60 14.21 -7.26
C LYS A 49 -6.95 15.58 -7.39
N ASN A 50 -6.96 16.12 -8.61
CA ASN A 50 -6.76 17.56 -8.81
C ASN A 50 -7.89 18.28 -8.05
N THR A 51 -7.61 18.71 -6.82
CA THR A 51 -8.54 19.45 -5.96
C THR A 51 -9.21 20.60 -6.73
N VAL A 52 -8.45 21.24 -7.62
CA VAL A 52 -8.90 22.33 -8.49
C VAL A 52 -9.97 21.89 -9.50
N ASP A 53 -9.82 20.71 -10.13
CA ASP A 53 -10.81 20.19 -11.09
C ASP A 53 -12.16 19.91 -10.40
N GLN A 54 -12.09 19.36 -9.19
CA GLN A 54 -13.28 19.08 -8.38
C GLN A 54 -13.96 20.37 -7.94
N GLU A 55 -13.19 21.35 -7.46
CA GLU A 55 -13.69 22.65 -6.99
C GLU A 55 -14.29 23.49 -8.15
N ILE A 56 -13.69 23.43 -9.34
CA ILE A 56 -14.25 24.07 -10.55
C ILE A 56 -15.55 23.39 -10.97
N ARG A 57 -15.61 22.04 -10.97
CA ARG A 57 -16.85 21.31 -11.30
C ARG A 57 -17.97 21.63 -10.32
N GLU A 58 -17.65 21.73 -9.04
CA GLU A 58 -18.61 22.02 -7.98
C GLU A 58 -19.15 23.45 -8.11
N LYS A 59 -18.29 24.47 -8.30
CA LYS A 59 -18.70 25.85 -8.59
C LYS A 59 -19.54 25.98 -9.86
N VAL A 60 -19.17 25.30 -10.94
CA VAL A 60 -19.94 25.36 -12.20
C VAL A 60 -21.30 24.67 -12.06
N SER A 61 -21.37 23.55 -11.32
CA SER A 61 -22.63 22.90 -10.98
C SER A 61 -23.51 23.82 -10.13
N GLU A 62 -22.95 24.50 -9.14
CA GLU A 62 -23.67 25.44 -8.26
C GLU A 62 -24.19 26.66 -9.05
N MET A 63 -23.37 27.27 -9.90
CA MET A 63 -23.76 28.39 -10.77
C MET A 63 -24.84 28.03 -11.79
N SER A 64 -24.92 26.76 -12.18
CA SER A 64 -25.82 26.28 -13.23
C SER A 64 -27.05 25.54 -12.72
N ASN A 65 -27.31 25.55 -11.39
CA ASN A 65 -28.36 24.74 -10.77
C ASN A 65 -28.29 23.25 -11.18
N GLY A 66 -27.07 22.70 -11.28
CA GLY A 66 -26.80 21.30 -11.63
C GLY A 66 -26.94 20.95 -13.11
N LYS A 67 -27.18 21.92 -14.01
CA LYS A 67 -27.39 21.67 -15.45
C LYS A 67 -26.15 21.89 -16.31
N GLY A 68 -25.14 22.57 -15.78
CA GLY A 68 -23.90 22.92 -16.48
C GLY A 68 -22.78 21.92 -16.20
N SER A 69 -22.04 21.58 -17.25
CA SER A 69 -20.87 20.70 -17.17
C SER A 69 -19.64 21.39 -17.75
N VAL A 70 -18.49 21.18 -17.11
CA VAL A 70 -17.22 21.78 -17.53
C VAL A 70 -16.67 21.02 -18.74
N ILE A 71 -16.72 21.65 -19.92
CA ILE A 71 -16.22 21.06 -21.18
C ILE A 71 -14.72 21.34 -21.35
N LYS A 72 -14.28 22.57 -21.04
CA LYS A 72 -12.88 23.00 -21.09
C LYS A 72 -12.73 24.28 -20.25
N TYR A 73 -11.66 24.39 -19.48
CA TYR A 73 -11.27 25.64 -18.83
C TYR A 73 -9.82 25.95 -19.18
N THR A 74 -9.52 27.23 -19.35
CA THR A 74 -8.15 27.72 -19.62
C THR A 74 -7.78 28.64 -18.47
N LYS A 75 -6.64 28.38 -17.84
CA LYS A 75 -6.09 29.28 -16.82
C LYS A 75 -5.61 30.55 -17.54
N LEU A 76 -6.26 31.67 -17.26
CA LEU A 76 -5.73 32.99 -17.62
C LEU A 76 -4.61 33.29 -16.62
N SER A 77 -3.37 33.25 -17.12
CA SER A 77 -2.16 33.59 -16.37
C SER A 77 -2.15 35.05 -15.95
#